data_AF-A0A941F8G8-F1
#
_entry.id   AF-A0A941F8G8-F1
#
_cell.length_a   1.000
_cell.length_b   1.000
_cell.length_c   1.000
_cell.angle_alpha   90.00
_cell.angle_beta   90.00
_cell.angle_gamma   90.00
#
_symmetry.space_group_name_H-M   'P 1'
#
loop_
_entity.id
_entity.type
_entity.pdbx_description
1 polymer ?
#
loop_
_entity_poly.entity_id
_entity_poly.type
_entity_poly.pdbx_seq_one_letter_code
_entity_poly.pdbx_strand_id
1 'polypeptide(L)'
;MAEALRCRAGGIAGLRRFLEEYGEAVEWDIARYWPGRSLLELYRGEMSWRELRVFLRFLPHDSATARTLRGATPEEDAWTLDRQLLATIADAVRESTFTAVKLHGDPKKTGRLKPPKPIPRPGVEEPQKTNVIRFGGRHGSGAKQLAQVFGRPAANQ
;
A
#
# COMPACT_ATOMS: atom_id res chain seq x y z
N MET A 1 -4.58 -19.54 6.24
CA MET A 1 -5.40 -20.77 6.16
C MET A 1 -6.79 -20.35 5.68
N ALA A 2 -7.04 -20.45 4.37
CA ALA A 2 -8.33 -20.08 3.79
C ALA A 2 -9.22 -21.32 3.77
N GLU A 3 -10.14 -21.39 4.72
CA GLU A 3 -11.14 -22.44 4.82
C GLU A 3 -12.03 -22.39 3.56
N ALA A 4 -11.90 -23.41 2.72
CA ALA A 4 -12.69 -23.54 1.52
C ALA A 4 -14.14 -23.86 1.90
N LEU A 5 -14.97 -22.83 2.05
CA LEU A 5 -16.43 -22.89 2.17
C LEU A 5 -17.05 -23.52 0.91
N ARG A 6 -16.91 -24.83 0.73
CA ARG A 6 -17.51 -25.59 -0.38
C ARG A 6 -18.65 -26.50 0.07
N CYS A 7 -19.58 -25.99 0.89
CA CYS A 7 -20.80 -26.74 1.29
C CYS A 7 -22.04 -25.84 1.51
N ARG A 8 -22.26 -24.77 0.74
CA ARG A 8 -23.54 -24.04 0.73
C ARG A 8 -24.08 -23.97 -0.70
N ALA A 9 -25.41 -24.11 -0.86
CA ALA A 9 -26.13 -24.14 -2.14
C ALA A 9 -25.45 -23.30 -3.24
N GLY A 10 -24.72 -23.97 -4.13
CA GLY A 10 -23.90 -23.34 -5.15
C GLY A 10 -24.74 -22.76 -6.29
N GLY A 11 -24.22 -21.74 -6.97
CA GLY A 11 -24.87 -21.12 -8.12
C GLY A 11 -25.73 -19.91 -7.75
N ILE A 12 -26.96 -19.85 -8.25
CA ILE A 12 -27.84 -18.68 -8.13
C ILE A 12 -28.16 -18.35 -6.67
N ALA A 13 -28.40 -19.35 -5.82
CA ALA A 13 -28.68 -19.14 -4.40
C ALA A 13 -27.51 -18.48 -3.66
N GLY A 14 -26.27 -18.87 -3.99
CA GLY A 14 -25.07 -18.22 -3.47
C GLY A 14 -24.92 -16.79 -3.98
N LEU A 15 -25.20 -16.56 -5.26
CA LEU A 15 -25.14 -15.24 -5.87
C LEU A 15 -26.18 -14.27 -5.30
N ARG A 16 -27.39 -14.76 -4.96
CA ARG A 16 -28.40 -13.97 -4.26
C ARG A 16 -27.90 -13.51 -2.88
N ARG A 17 -27.34 -14.40 -2.08
CA ARG A 17 -26.78 -14.06 -0.76
C ARG A 17 -25.64 -13.04 -0.88
N PHE A 18 -24.82 -13.20 -1.90
CA PHE A 18 -23.76 -12.25 -2.21
C PHE A 18 -24.29 -10.84 -2.49
N LEU A 19 -25.39 -10.71 -3.24
CA LEU A 19 -26.03 -9.41 -3.48
C LEU A 19 -26.69 -8.83 -2.22
N GLU A 20 -27.21 -9.65 -1.32
CA GLU A 20 -27.76 -9.19 -0.05
C GLU A 20 -26.67 -8.55 0.85
N GLU A 21 -25.42 -9.00 0.74
CA GLU A 21 -24.30 -8.51 1.55
C GLU A 21 -23.47 -7.40 0.85
N TYR A 22 -23.25 -7.51 -0.46
CA TYR A 22 -22.36 -6.61 -1.23
C TYR A 22 -23.07 -5.87 -2.38
N GLY A 23 -24.41 -5.77 -2.33
CA GLY A 23 -25.22 -5.25 -3.43
C GLY A 23 -24.82 -3.86 -3.92
N GLU A 24 -24.51 -2.93 -3.01
CA GLU A 24 -24.12 -1.56 -3.34
C GLU A 24 -22.79 -1.50 -4.11
N ALA A 25 -21.81 -2.32 -3.70
CA ALA A 25 -20.51 -2.41 -4.37
C ALA A 25 -20.66 -3.00 -5.77
N VAL A 26 -21.50 -4.03 -5.91
CA VAL A 26 -21.82 -4.64 -7.20
C VAL A 26 -22.55 -3.67 -8.12
N GLU A 27 -23.52 -2.92 -7.61
CA GLU A 27 -24.25 -1.91 -8.38
C GLU A 27 -23.29 -0.85 -8.93
N TRP A 28 -22.38 -0.35 -8.09
CA TRP A 28 -21.36 0.61 -8.50
C TRP A 28 -20.44 0.05 -9.58
N ASP A 29 -19.96 -1.19 -9.41
CA ASP A 29 -19.05 -1.80 -10.39
C ASP A 29 -19.74 -2.10 -11.72
N ILE A 30 -21.02 -2.52 -11.70
CA ILE A 30 -21.80 -2.74 -12.92
C ILE A 30 -21.89 -1.43 -13.71
N ALA A 31 -22.31 -0.34 -13.07
CA ALA A 31 -22.44 0.97 -13.70
C ALA A 31 -21.10 1.50 -14.23
N ARG A 32 -19.99 1.23 -13.53
CA ARG A 32 -18.65 1.70 -13.90
C ARG A 32 -18.03 0.94 -15.07
N TYR A 33 -18.04 -0.40 -15.02
CA TYR A 33 -17.30 -1.22 -15.97
C TYR A 33 -18.13 -1.66 -17.18
N TRP A 34 -19.46 -1.64 -17.06
CA TRP A 34 -20.38 -1.94 -18.14
C TRP A 34 -21.39 -0.80 -18.34
N PRO A 35 -20.97 0.29 -19.00
CA PRO A 35 -21.85 1.43 -19.27
C PRO A 35 -23.13 1.00 -19.97
N GLY A 36 -24.27 1.49 -19.48
CA GLY A 36 -25.59 1.13 -20.00
C GLY A 36 -26.14 -0.18 -19.46
N ARG A 37 -25.44 -0.86 -18.54
CA ARG A 37 -26.00 -1.94 -17.72
C ARG A 37 -26.30 -1.44 -16.31
N SER A 38 -27.34 -1.97 -15.70
CA SER A 38 -27.70 -1.73 -14.30
C SER A 38 -28.01 -3.04 -13.58
N LEU A 39 -27.70 -3.10 -12.28
CA LEU A 39 -28.16 -4.21 -11.43
C LEU A 39 -29.70 -4.32 -11.42
N LEU A 40 -30.42 -3.22 -11.64
CA LEU A 40 -31.88 -3.20 -11.73
C LEU A 40 -32.43 -4.06 -12.88
N GLU A 41 -31.68 -4.25 -13.96
CA GLU A 41 -32.08 -5.09 -15.09
C GLU A 41 -32.23 -6.56 -14.69
N LEU A 42 -31.47 -7.01 -13.68
CA LEU A 42 -31.62 -8.35 -13.12
C LEU A 42 -33.00 -8.52 -12.45
N TYR A 43 -33.44 -7.50 -11.71
CA TYR A 43 -34.74 -7.51 -11.04
C TYR A 43 -35.92 -7.29 -12.00
N ARG A 44 -35.67 -6.63 -13.14
CA ARG A 44 -36.64 -6.49 -14.24
C ARG A 44 -36.73 -7.73 -15.14
N GLY A 45 -35.77 -8.64 -15.05
CA GLY A 45 -35.67 -9.82 -15.91
C GLY A 45 -35.04 -9.57 -17.29
N GLU A 46 -34.47 -8.38 -17.50
CA GLU A 46 -33.74 -8.01 -18.72
C GLU A 46 -32.30 -8.54 -18.71
N MET A 47 -31.74 -8.78 -17.53
CA MET A 47 -30.43 -9.41 -17.31
C MET A 47 -30.60 -10.78 -16.66
N SER A 48 -29.87 -11.78 -17.14
CA SER A 48 -29.90 -13.13 -16.54
C SER A 48 -28.91 -13.28 -15.39
N TRP A 49 -29.20 -14.18 -14.45
CA TRP A 49 -28.24 -14.56 -13.38
C TRP A 49 -26.90 -15.07 -13.92
N ARG A 50 -26.93 -15.74 -15.09
CA ARG A 50 -25.71 -16.20 -15.77
C ARG A 50 -24.86 -15.01 -16.22
N GLU A 51 -25.51 -13.97 -16.74
CA GLU A 51 -24.84 -12.77 -17.22
C GLU A 51 -24.24 -11.97 -16.07
N LEU A 52 -24.97 -11.75 -14.98
CA LEU A 52 -24.41 -11.15 -13.76
C LEU A 52 -23.16 -11.91 -13.30
N ARG A 53 -23.20 -13.25 -13.28
CA ARG A 53 -22.04 -14.08 -12.93
C ARG A 53 -20.85 -13.85 -13.86
N VAL A 54 -21.08 -13.60 -15.15
CA VAL A 54 -20.00 -13.27 -16.11
C VAL A 54 -19.38 -11.92 -15.77
N PHE A 55 -20.19 -10.89 -15.51
CA PHE A 55 -19.67 -9.58 -15.10
C PHE A 55 -18.81 -9.67 -13.85
N LEU A 56 -19.31 -10.31 -12.79
CA LEU A 56 -18.56 -10.48 -11.55
C LEU A 56 -17.27 -11.32 -11.74
N ARG A 57 -17.24 -12.25 -12.69
CA ARG A 57 -16.05 -13.07 -12.96
C ARG A 57 -14.92 -12.27 -13.62
N PHE A 58 -15.27 -11.26 -14.42
CA PHE A 58 -14.32 -10.43 -15.15
C PHE A 58 -14.13 -9.04 -14.52
N LEU A 59 -14.55 -8.90 -13.26
CA LEU A 59 -14.34 -7.69 -12.48
C LEU A 59 -12.84 -7.45 -12.26
N PRO A 60 -12.33 -6.23 -12.48
CA PRO A 60 -10.96 -5.88 -12.14
C PRO A 60 -10.66 -6.02 -10.64
N HIS A 61 -9.38 -6.21 -10.29
CA HIS A 61 -8.97 -6.40 -8.90
C HIS A 61 -9.21 -5.15 -8.02
N ASP A 62 -9.24 -3.96 -8.61
CA ASP A 62 -9.48 -2.65 -7.98
C ASP A 62 -10.96 -2.25 -7.90
N SER A 63 -11.86 -3.12 -8.36
CA SER A 63 -13.32 -2.94 -8.26
C SER A 63 -13.80 -2.73 -6.82
N ALA A 64 -14.90 -2.00 -6.64
CA ALA A 64 -15.48 -1.76 -5.31
C ALA A 64 -15.82 -3.08 -4.60
N THR A 65 -16.37 -4.05 -5.32
CA THR A 65 -16.71 -5.38 -4.82
C THR A 65 -15.47 -6.12 -4.33
N ALA A 66 -14.37 -6.10 -5.10
CA ALA A 66 -13.14 -6.75 -4.68
C ALA A 66 -12.50 -6.07 -3.46
N ARG A 67 -12.65 -4.75 -3.35
CA ARG A 67 -12.21 -3.95 -2.19
C ARG A 67 -13.01 -4.29 -0.94
N THR A 68 -14.33 -4.29 -1.02
CA THR A 68 -15.21 -4.66 0.11
C THR A 68 -14.96 -6.09 0.57
N LEU A 69 -14.73 -7.04 -0.33
CA LEU A 69 -14.44 -8.42 0.02
C LEU A 69 -13.12 -8.60 0.77
N ARG A 70 -12.11 -7.77 0.47
CA ARG A 70 -10.82 -7.82 1.16
C ARG A 70 -10.88 -7.16 2.54
N GLY A 71 -11.91 -6.37 2.83
CA GLY A 71 -12.00 -5.57 4.05
C GLY A 71 -10.86 -4.54 4.16
N ALA A 72 -10.31 -4.11 3.02
CA ALA A 72 -9.20 -3.17 2.99
C ALA A 72 -9.67 -1.78 3.43
N THR A 73 -8.81 -1.07 4.17
CA THR A 73 -9.08 0.32 4.50
C THR A 73 -8.95 1.21 3.25
N PRO A 74 -9.63 2.38 3.19
CA PRO A 74 -9.49 3.30 2.07
C PRO A 74 -8.04 3.71 1.78
N GLU A 75 -7.21 3.78 2.82
CA GLU A 75 -5.78 4.10 2.69
C GLU A 75 -4.99 2.97 2.06
N GLU A 76 -5.26 1.71 2.41
CA GLU A 76 -4.63 0.54 1.80
C GLU A 76 -5.05 0.38 0.32
N ASP A 77 -6.33 0.60 0.02
CA ASP A 77 -6.85 0.54 -1.35
C ASP A 77 -6.33 1.69 -2.23
N ALA A 78 -5.97 2.82 -1.63
CA ALA A 78 -5.33 3.90 -2.35
C ALA A 78 -3.92 3.51 -2.85
N TRP A 79 -3.30 2.46 -2.31
CA TRP A 79 -1.97 2.00 -2.70
C TRP A 79 -2.02 0.71 -3.50
N THR A 80 -2.63 0.78 -4.68
CA THR A 80 -2.57 -0.31 -5.67
C THR A 80 -1.12 -0.64 -6.07
N LEU A 81 -0.91 -1.85 -6.60
CA LEU A 81 0.42 -2.28 -7.09
C LEU A 81 1.02 -1.25 -8.06
N ASP A 82 0.23 -0.74 -9.00
CA ASP A 82 0.69 0.25 -9.96
C ASP A 82 1.13 1.55 -9.29
N ARG A 83 0.41 2.02 -8.26
CA ARG A 83 0.79 3.21 -7.50
C ARG A 83 2.06 2.97 -6.67
N GLN A 84 2.22 1.77 -6.11
CA GLN A 84 3.44 1.37 -5.42
C GLN A 84 4.66 1.35 -6.36
N LEU A 85 4.50 0.81 -7.57
CA LEU A 85 5.54 0.77 -8.59
C LEU A 85 5.87 2.19 -9.11
N LEU A 86 4.86 3.01 -9.38
CA LEU A 86 5.05 4.40 -9.81
C LEU A 86 5.77 5.24 -8.75
N ALA A 87 5.41 5.11 -7.47
CA ALA A 87 6.11 5.78 -6.39
C ALA A 87 7.58 5.31 -6.29
N THR A 88 7.81 4.00 -6.49
CA THR A 88 9.17 3.43 -6.50
C THR A 88 10.01 3.97 -7.64
N ILE A 89 9.44 4.10 -8.84
CA ILE A 89 10.10 4.73 -9.99
C ILE A 89 10.40 6.21 -9.70
N ALA A 90 9.43 6.95 -9.16
CA ALA A 90 9.62 8.36 -8.82
C ALA A 90 10.75 8.56 -7.79
N ASP A 91 10.84 7.69 -6.78
CA ASP A 91 11.93 7.72 -5.80
C ASP A 91 13.29 7.39 -6.45
N ALA A 92 13.35 6.36 -7.29
CA ALA A 92 14.58 5.98 -8.01
C ALA A 92 15.07 7.09 -8.94
N VAL A 93 14.17 7.79 -9.64
CA VAL A 93 14.52 8.93 -10.50
C VAL A 93 15.05 10.10 -9.68
N ARG A 94 14.45 10.39 -8.52
CA ARG A 94 14.93 11.44 -7.61
C ARG A 94 16.33 11.11 -7.07
N GLU A 95 16.55 9.85 -6.69
CA GLU A 95 17.86 9.38 -6.22
C GLU A 95 18.93 9.42 -7.32
N SER A 96 18.58 9.00 -8.54
CA SER A 96 19.46 9.07 -9.70
C SER A 96 19.86 10.51 -10.01
N THR A 97 18.88 11.43 -10.03
CA THR A 97 19.12 12.86 -10.25
C THR A 97 20.00 13.45 -9.15
N PHE A 98 19.75 13.10 -7.89
CA PHE A 98 20.58 13.53 -6.77
C PHE A 98 22.03 13.05 -6.92
N THR A 99 22.22 11.79 -7.31
CA THR A 99 23.55 11.19 -7.51
C THR A 99 24.29 11.86 -8.66
N ALA A 100 23.62 12.11 -9.80
CA ALA A 100 24.19 12.81 -10.94
C ALA A 100 24.61 14.25 -10.57
N VAL A 101 23.74 15.01 -9.90
CA VAL A 101 24.06 16.37 -9.44
C VAL A 101 25.25 16.35 -8.47
N LYS A 102 25.31 15.38 -7.56
CA LYS A 102 26.39 15.28 -6.58
C LYS A 102 27.73 14.89 -7.20
N LEU A 103 27.71 14.03 -8.23
CA LEU A 103 28.90 13.58 -8.94
C LEU A 103 29.47 14.67 -9.86
N HIS A 104 28.62 15.43 -10.55
CA HIS A 104 29.05 16.41 -11.54
C HIS A 104 29.12 17.86 -11.04
N GLY A 105 28.53 18.18 -9.89
CA GLY A 105 28.50 19.54 -9.35
C GLY A 105 29.68 19.88 -8.44
N ASP A 106 29.90 21.18 -8.23
CA ASP A 106 30.96 21.71 -7.36
C ASP A 106 30.93 21.06 -5.96
N PRO A 107 32.02 20.40 -5.50
CA PRO A 107 32.04 19.69 -4.21
C PRO A 107 31.66 20.54 -3.00
N LYS A 108 32.00 21.84 -3.03
CA LYS A 108 31.65 22.79 -1.96
C LYS A 108 30.15 23.08 -1.86
N LYS A 109 29.43 23.03 -2.99
CA LYS A 109 27.99 23.28 -3.06
C LYS A 109 27.19 21.98 -2.90
N THR A 110 27.62 20.91 -3.58
CA THR A 110 26.94 19.61 -3.57
C THR A 110 27.14 18.83 -2.28
N GLY A 111 28.22 19.07 -1.53
CA GLY A 111 28.46 18.43 -0.23
C GLY A 111 27.39 18.71 0.84
N ARG A 112 26.59 19.79 0.67
CA ARG A 112 25.49 20.16 1.58
C ARG A 112 24.14 19.58 1.19
N LEU A 113 24.01 19.01 -0.01
CA LEU A 113 22.74 18.45 -0.48
C LEU A 113 22.41 17.17 0.29
N LYS A 114 21.14 17.05 0.69
CA LYS A 114 20.62 15.87 1.37
C LYS A 114 19.97 14.94 0.35
N PRO A 115 20.06 13.61 0.54
CA PRO A 115 19.31 12.66 -0.27
C PRO A 115 17.81 12.97 -0.26
N PRO A 116 17.10 12.77 -1.38
CA PRO A 116 15.67 12.95 -1.43
C PRO A 116 14.98 11.94 -0.50
N LYS A 117 13.92 12.37 0.17
CA LYS A 117 13.08 11.48 0.97
C LYS A 117 12.14 10.67 0.06
N PRO A 118 11.98 9.36 0.29
CA PRO A 118 10.98 8.55 -0.38
C PRO A 118 9.57 9.11 -0.23
N ILE A 119 8.70 8.86 -1.20
CA ILE A 119 7.27 9.19 -1.11
C ILE A 119 6.64 8.32 0.00
N PRO A 120 5.91 8.92 0.96
CA PRO A 120 5.29 8.19 2.06
C PRO A 120 4.25 7.20 1.52
N ARG A 121 4.40 5.92 1.84
CA ARG A 121 3.48 4.86 1.41
C ARG A 121 3.50 3.66 2.38
N PRO A 122 2.44 2.84 2.42
CA PRO A 122 2.38 1.64 3.24
C PRO A 122 3.60 0.75 3.01
N GLY A 123 4.24 0.33 4.11
CA GLY A 123 5.43 -0.52 4.09
C GLY A 123 6.75 0.20 3.83
N VAL A 124 6.75 1.51 3.56
CA VAL A 124 7.96 2.31 3.40
C VAL A 124 8.04 3.34 4.50
N GLU A 125 8.86 3.05 5.50
CA GLU A 125 9.13 3.98 6.59
C GLU A 125 10.05 5.10 6.11
N GLU A 126 9.77 6.34 6.53
CA GLU A 126 10.76 7.40 6.39
C GLU A 126 12.02 7.00 7.16
N PRO A 127 13.24 7.27 6.64
CA PRO A 127 14.46 7.02 7.37
C PRO A 127 14.44 7.87 8.64
N GLN A 128 14.07 7.24 9.76
CA GLN A 128 14.11 7.87 11.06
C GLN A 128 15.56 8.19 11.37
N LYS A 129 15.81 9.39 11.90
CA LYS A 129 17.13 9.74 12.43
C LYS A 129 17.36 8.87 13.66
N THR A 130 17.93 7.70 13.46
CA THR A 130 18.52 6.95 14.56
C THR A 130 19.60 7.82 15.15
N ASN A 131 19.50 8.10 16.45
CA ASN A 131 20.58 8.69 17.23
C ASN A 131 21.69 7.63 17.31
N VAL A 132 22.45 7.49 16.23
CA VAL A 132 23.63 6.63 16.20
C VAL A 132 24.60 7.21 17.21
N ILE A 133 24.75 6.53 18.35
CA ILE A 133 25.76 6.85 19.34
C ILE A 133 27.11 6.58 18.68
N ARG A 134 27.76 7.64 18.19
CA ARG A 134 29.09 7.53 17.60
C ARG A 134 30.10 7.34 18.72
N PHE A 135 30.66 6.15 18.81
CA PHE A 135 31.80 5.86 19.66
C PHE A 135 33.03 6.61 19.16
N GLY A 136 33.78 7.22 20.08
CA GLY A 136 35.05 7.90 19.76
C GLY A 136 34.97 9.39 19.40
N GLY A 137 33.81 10.05 19.57
CA GLY A 137 33.74 11.51 19.43
C GLY A 137 34.61 12.26 20.44
N ARG A 138 35.21 13.38 20.01
CA ARG A 138 36.22 14.23 20.70
C ARG A 138 35.87 14.72 22.12
N HIS A 139 34.69 14.38 22.65
CA HIS A 139 34.18 14.82 23.94
C HIS A 139 33.43 13.72 24.71
N GLY A 140 33.97 12.50 24.82
CA GLY A 140 33.55 11.51 25.84
C GLY A 140 32.05 11.17 25.94
N SER A 141 31.25 11.54 24.94
CA SER A 141 29.78 11.52 25.04
C SER A 141 29.23 10.11 24.95
N GLY A 142 29.91 9.23 24.19
CA GLY A 142 29.56 7.82 24.10
C GLY A 142 29.72 7.07 25.43
N ALA A 143 30.78 7.35 26.19
CA ALA A 143 31.02 6.70 27.47
C ALA A 143 30.01 7.13 28.55
N LYS A 144 29.62 8.41 28.58
CA LYS A 144 28.57 8.92 29.48
C LYS A 144 27.17 8.38 29.15
N GLN A 145 26.85 8.25 27.86
CA GLN A 145 25.58 7.68 27.41
C GLN A 145 25.48 6.19 27.73
N LEU A 146 26.59 5.43 27.64
CA LEU A 146 26.64 4.04 28.09
C LEU A 146 26.49 3.90 29.61
N ALA A 147 27.10 4.78 30.39
CA ALA A 147 26.94 4.76 31.85
C ALA A 147 25.48 4.97 32.27
N GLN A 148 24.70 5.75 31.51
CA GLN A 148 23.26 5.93 31.72
C GLN A 148 22.43 4.69 31.34
N VAL A 149 22.82 3.96 30.29
CA VAL A 149 22.10 2.76 29.83
C VAL A 149 22.45 1.53 30.68
N PHE A 150 23.72 1.40 31.10
CA PHE A 150 24.23 0.21 31.79
C PHE A 150 24.50 0.43 33.29
N GLY A 151 24.16 1.61 33.83
CA GLY A 151 24.20 1.91 35.27
C GLY A 151 25.58 1.95 35.92
N ARG A 152 26.68 1.84 35.15
CA ARG A 152 28.06 1.95 35.64
C ARG A 152 28.93 2.68 34.62
N PRO A 153 29.81 3.61 35.05
CA PRO A 153 30.82 4.17 34.15
C PRO A 153 31.77 3.06 33.72
N ALA A 154 32.09 3.00 32.42
CA ALA A 154 33.16 2.15 31.92
C ALA A 154 34.45 2.53 32.67
N ALA A 155 34.95 1.60 33.48
CA ALA A 155 36.11 1.82 34.32
C ALA A 155 37.33 2.18 33.46
N ASN A 156 38.00 3.27 33.82
CA ASN A 156 39.37 3.52 33.36
C ASN A 156 40.26 2.41 33.93
N GLN A 157 40.84 1.59 33.05
CA GLN A 157 42.14 0.95 33.28
C GLN A 157 43.18 1.71 32.48
#